data_AF-A0A955QDB9-F1
#
_entry.id   AF-A0A955QDB9-F1
#
_cell.length_a   1.000
_cell.length_b   1.000
_cell.length_c   1.000
_cell.angle_alpha   90.00
_cell.angle_beta   90.00
_cell.angle_gamma   90.00
#
_symmetry.space_group_name_H-M   'P 1'
#
loop_
_entity.id
_entity.type
_entity.pdbx_description
1 polymer ?
#
loop_
_entity_poly.entity_id
_entity_poly.type
_entity_poly.pdbx_seq_one_letter_code
_entity_poly.pdbx_strand_id
1 'polypeptide(L)' 'TIGVATAILTESALSFLGFGVPPPYATWGNILSDGKGFIFDAPWLFFIPGLAIFIVVLAFNLVGEGLREALNPKLRRR' A
#
# COMPACT_ATOMS: atom_id res chain seq x y z
N THR A 1 -9.64 -10.38 -9.01
CA THR A 1 -8.51 -9.44 -8.86
C THR A 1 -7.75 -9.90 -7.64
N ILE A 2 -6.42 -9.99 -7.71
CA ILE A 2 -5.64 -10.36 -6.52
C ILE A 2 -5.81 -9.20 -5.52
N GLY A 3 -6.69 -9.36 -4.54
CA GLY A 3 -7.16 -8.26 -3.66
C GLY A 3 -6.14 -7.75 -2.64
N VAL A 4 -4.91 -8.26 -2.70
CA VAL A 4 -3.82 -7.94 -1.77
C VAL A 4 -3.47 -6.45 -1.83
N ALA A 5 -3.37 -5.86 -3.03
CA ALA A 5 -3.10 -4.44 -3.18
C ALA A 5 -4.19 -3.56 -2.54
N THR A 6 -5.46 -3.93 -2.73
CA THR A 6 -6.60 -3.25 -2.11
C THR A 6 -6.58 -3.41 -0.59
N ALA A 7 -6.30 -4.61 -0.08
CA ALA A 7 -6.23 -4.87 1.35
C ALA A 7 -5.14 -4.03 2.04
N ILE A 8 -3.97 -3.88 1.41
CA ILE A 8 -2.88 -3.02 1.92
C ILE A 8 -3.32 -1.56 1.99
N LEU A 9 -3.94 -1.04 0.92
CA LEU A 9 -4.46 0.33 0.91
C LEU A 9 -5.52 0.55 2.00
N THR A 10 -6.44 -0.40 2.17
CA THR A 10 -7.50 -0.33 3.19
C THR A 10 -6.94 -0.37 4.60
N GLU A 11 -6.01 -1.29 4.89
CA GLU A 11 -5.34 -1.35 6.20
C GLU A 11 -4.59 -0.06 6.50
N SER A 12 -3.79 0.44 5.54
CA SER A 12 -3.01 1.67 5.73
C SER A 12 -3.92 2.88 5.94
N ALA A 13 -5.06 2.95 5.26
CA ALA A 13 -6.07 3.99 5.47
C ALA A 13 -6.72 3.90 6.85
N LEU A 14 -7.10 2.70 7.30
CA LEU A 14 -7.65 2.49 8.64
C LEU A 14 -6.64 2.84 9.73
N SER A 15 -5.38 2.43 9.57
CA SER A 15 -4.27 2.79 10.45
C SER A 15 -4.06 4.30 10.49
N PHE A 16 -4.09 4.99 9.35
CA PHE A 16 -4.02 6.46 9.31
C PHE A 16 -5.16 7.16 10.05
N LEU A 17 -6.37 6.60 9.99
CA LEU A 17 -7.55 7.10 10.72
C LEU A 17 -7.55 6.75 12.22
N GLY A 18 -6.56 5.99 12.71
CA GLY A 18 -6.44 5.60 14.11
C GLY A 18 -7.16 4.30 14.48
N PHE A 19 -7.66 3.55 13.49
CA PHE A 19 -8.23 2.21 13.66
C PHE A 19 -7.20 1.10 13.40
N GLY A 20 -5.92 1.46 13.35
CA GLY A 20 -4.80 0.55 13.10
C GLY A 20 -4.33 -0.20 14.33
N VAL A 21 -3.19 -0.86 14.18
CA VAL A 21 -2.48 -1.47 15.31
C VAL A 21 -2.05 -0.36 16.27
N PRO A 22 -2.39 -0.44 17.57
CA PRO A 22 -1.99 0.59 18.53
C PRO A 22 -0.47 0.61 18.74
N PRO A 23 0.11 1.76 19.14
CA PRO A 23 1.51 1.83 19.60
C PRO A 23 1.79 0.76 20.66
N PRO A 24 2.99 0.13 20.70
CA PRO A 24 4.28 0.58 20.16
C PRO A 24 4.60 0.08 18.73
N TYR A 25 3.69 -0.64 18.09
CA TYR A 25 3.95 -1.23 16.79
C TYR A 25 3.83 -0.20 15.67
N ALA A 26 4.89 -0.04 14.89
CA ALA A 26 4.90 0.89 13.76
C ALA A 26 4.15 0.28 12.56
N THR A 27 3.06 0.92 12.14
CA THR A 27 2.40 0.67 10.86
C THR A 27 2.61 1.84 9.92
N TRP A 28 2.55 1.62 8.61
CA TRP A 28 2.69 2.72 7.63
C TRP A 28 1.60 3.77 7.78
N GLY A 29 0.36 3.36 8.09
CA GLY A 29 -0.74 4.28 8.36
C GLY A 29 -0.54 5.12 9.63
N ASN A 30 -0.04 4.53 10.72
CA ASN A 30 0.24 5.30 11.94
C ASN A 30 1.39 6.29 11.73
N ILE A 31 2.46 5.89 11.02
CA ILE A 31 3.58 6.81 10.69
C ILE A 31 3.07 8.00 9.87
N LEU A 32 2.18 7.75 8.89
CA LEU A 32 1.51 8.82 8.13
C LEU A 32 0.65 9.71 9.05
N SER A 33 -0.02 9.12 10.04
CA SER A 33 -0.89 9.86 10.96
C SER A 33 -0.07 10.78 11.87
N ASP A 34 1.02 10.27 12.42
CA ASP A 34 1.97 11.00 13.27
C ASP A 34 2.68 12.11 12.48
N GLY A 35 3.03 11.82 11.22
CA GLY A 35 3.68 12.76 10.31
C GLY A 35 2.82 13.98 9.91
N LYS A 36 1.49 13.95 10.12
CA LYS A 36 0.59 15.08 9.78
C LYS A 36 1.00 16.39 10.45
N GLY A 37 1.46 16.32 11.70
CA GLY A 37 1.87 17.51 12.47
C GLY A 37 3.18 18.12 11.98
N PHE A 38 3.98 17.36 11.24
CA PHE A 38 5.33 17.73 10.82
C PHE A 38 5.44 17.88 9.30
N ILE A 39 4.33 18.06 8.57
CA ILE A 39 4.35 18.17 7.10
C ILE A 39 5.25 19.34 6.64
N PHE A 40 5.25 20.44 7.36
CA PHE A 40 6.05 21.62 7.04
C PHE A 40 7.48 21.56 7.57
N ASP A 41 7.72 20.84 8.68
CA ASP A 41 9.03 20.77 9.34
C ASP A 41 9.86 19.56 8.90
N ALA A 42 9.21 18.43 8.64
CA ALA A 42 9.80 17.15 8.31
C ALA A 42 8.94 16.39 7.26
N PRO A 43 8.82 16.91 6.02
CA PRO A 43 7.95 16.33 4.99
C PRO A 43 8.30 14.88 4.61
N TRP A 44 9.56 14.46 4.85
CA TRP A 44 9.99 13.08 4.63
C TRP A 44 9.23 12.06 5.48
N LEU A 45 8.74 12.44 6.66
CA LEU A 45 7.95 11.57 7.54
C LEU A 45 6.62 11.16 6.89
N PHE A 46 6.07 12.00 6.01
CA PHE A 46 4.89 11.69 5.21
C PHE A 46 5.26 11.02 3.88
N PHE A 47 6.30 11.53 3.20
CA PHE A 47 6.66 11.10 1.86
C PHE A 47 7.20 9.66 1.79
N ILE A 48 8.07 9.27 2.73
CA ILE A 48 8.68 7.93 2.78
C ILE A 48 7.61 6.83 2.89
N PRO A 49 6.72 6.82 3.91
CA PRO A 49 5.69 5.78 4.02
C PRO A 49 4.68 5.83 2.88
N GLY A 50 4.33 7.03 2.39
CA GLY A 50 3.44 7.17 1.22
C GLY A 50 4.03 6.53 -0.05
N LEU A 51 5.31 6.76 -0.30
CA LEU A 51 6.02 6.18 -1.45
C LEU A 51 6.19 4.66 -1.30
N ALA A 52 6.46 4.17 -0.09
CA ALA A 52 6.56 2.74 0.18
C ALA A 52 5.25 2.01 -0.11
N ILE A 53 4.11 2.54 0.37
CA ILE A 53 2.77 2.02 0.05
C ILE A 53 2.56 2.00 -1.47
N PHE A 54 2.86 3.12 -2.14
CA PHE A 54 2.70 3.25 -3.58
C PHE A 54 3.46 2.18 -4.36
N ILE A 55 4.76 2.00 -4.06
CA ILE A 55 5.60 1.01 -4.74
C ILE A 55 5.08 -0.41 -4.52
N VAL A 56 4.70 -0.76 -3.28
CA VAL A 56 4.20 -2.10 -2.97
C VAL A 56 2.87 -2.38 -3.65
N VAL A 57 1.95 -1.44 -3.60
CA VAL A 57 0.65 -1.55 -4.29
C VAL A 57 0.86 -1.69 -5.79
N LEU A 58 1.75 -0.90 -6.39
CA LEU A 58 2.10 -0.99 -7.80
C LEU A 58 2.70 -2.36 -8.15
N ALA A 59 3.66 -2.85 -7.36
CA ALA A 59 4.27 -4.15 -7.55
C ALA A 59 3.24 -5.28 -7.50
N PHE A 60 2.36 -5.30 -6.50
CA PHE A 60 1.30 -6.31 -6.39
C PHE A 60 0.28 -6.22 -7.53
N ASN A 61 -0.08 -5.01 -7.98
CA ASN A 61 -0.96 -4.85 -9.14
C ASN A 61 -0.30 -5.41 -10.42
N LEU A 62 0.94 -5.02 -10.70
CA LEU A 62 1.68 -5.48 -11.89
C LEU A 62 1.93 -7.00 -11.87
N VAL A 63 2.34 -7.55 -10.73
CA VAL A 63 2.52 -9.00 -10.58
C VAL A 63 1.19 -9.72 -10.75
N GLY A 64 0.10 -9.18 -10.22
CA GLY A 64 -1.22 -9.78 -10.38
C GLY A 64 -1.74 -9.74 -11.81
N GLU A 65 -1.44 -8.67 -12.55
CA GLU A 65 -1.73 -8.56 -13.98
C GLU A 65 -0.88 -9.53 -14.80
N GLY A 66 0.43 -9.58 -14.57
CA GLY A 66 1.34 -10.49 -15.27
C GLY A 66 1.05 -11.96 -14.99
N LEU A 67 0.72 -12.31 -13.74
CA LEU A 67 0.27 -13.66 -13.37
C LEU A 67 -1.06 -14.00 -14.03
N ARG A 68 -2.01 -13.05 -14.08
CA ARG A 68 -3.29 -13.23 -14.75
C ARG A 68 -3.09 -13.47 -16.24
N GLU A 69 -2.19 -12.73 -16.88
CA GLU A 69 -1.87 -12.90 -18.30
C GLU A 69 -1.21 -14.25 -18.58
N ALA A 70 -0.21 -14.63 -17.79
CA ALA A 70 0.46 -15.94 -17.89
C ALA A 70 -0.50 -17.13 -17.67
N LEU A 71 -1.46 -16.98 -16.75
CA LEU A 71 -2.48 -17.99 -16.46
C LEU A 71 -3.69 -17.92 -17.38
N ASN A 72 -3.78 -16.97 -18.32
CA ASN A 72 -4.91 -16.85 -19.23
C ASN A 72 -4.68 -17.74 -20.48
N PRO A 73 -5.36 -18.91 -20.61
CA PRO A 73 -5.09 -19.87 -21.68
C PRO A 73 -5.60 -19.43 -23.07
N LYS A 74 -6.11 -18.20 -23.20
CA LYS A 74 -6.76 -17.70 -24.44
C LYS A 74 -5.79 -17.41 -25.59
N LEU A 75 -4.47 -17.45 -25.38
CA LEU A 75 -3.49 -17.33 -26.46
C LEU A 75 -3.15 -18.66 -27.15
N ARG A 76 -3.60 -19.82 -26.61
CA ARG A 76 -3.19 -21.15 -27.09
C ARG A 76 -4.11 -21.77 -28.16
N ARG A 77 -5.04 -21.01 -28.75
CA ARG A 77 -6.05 -21.54 -29.68
C ARG A 77 -6.20 -20.77 -31.00
N ARG A 78 -5.13 -20.16 -31.50
CA ARG A 78 -5.00 -19.80 -32.92
C ARG A 78 -3.71 -20.37 -33.47
#